data_AF-A0A640MXJ0-F1
#
_entry.id   AF-A0A640MXJ0-F1
#
_cell.length_a   1.000
_cell.length_b   1.000
_cell.length_c   1.000
_cell.angle_alpha   90.00
_cell.angle_beta   90.00
_cell.angle_gamma   90.00
#
_symmetry.space_group_name_H-M   'P 1'
#
loop_
_entity.id
_entity.type
_entity.pdbx_description
1 polymer ?
#
loop_
_entity_poly.entity_id
_entity_poly.type
_entity_poly.pdbx_seq_one_letter_code
_entity_poly.pdbx_strand_id
1 'polypeptide(L)'
;MKFSKLLKDIRLQENISVNNLSKLSGVSNAYISKLENNKRKFPTTRTLFLLLVGFKNSKINDQSKSKQDIDGEIKDILNNFITAEDSDIDNEELENLYNDFNTFYEDLHNKIGNKDERNKNKNIFAYGDDKKTLQLINLEKPINDIAFHLKDSENQKFYNGVILNDYDKNMINEIINSFLVTKLSQEQVDLSEDIEQLQKDFNDFRKESMLNKKQLKMFAIQNNIQSLKKKK
;
A
#
# COMPACT_ATOMS: atom_id res chain seq x y z
N MET A 1 -18.66 10.13 21.26
CA MET A 1 -18.34 8.68 21.16
C MET A 1 -16.88 8.57 20.75
N LYS A 2 -16.11 7.61 21.29
CA LYS A 2 -14.69 7.46 20.93
C LYS A 2 -14.49 6.89 19.54
N PHE A 3 -13.39 7.27 18.89
CA PHE A 3 -12.99 6.79 17.57
C PHE A 3 -12.94 5.27 17.50
N SER A 4 -12.42 4.61 18.54
CA SER A 4 -12.34 3.14 18.61
C SER A 4 -13.69 2.45 18.41
N LYS A 5 -14.75 3.02 19.01
CA LYS A 5 -16.10 2.49 18.92
C LYS A 5 -16.75 2.83 17.58
N LEU A 6 -16.59 4.07 17.12
CA LEU A 6 -17.04 4.52 15.79
C LEU A 6 -16.48 3.62 14.68
N LEU A 7 -15.17 3.37 14.66
CA LEU A 7 -14.53 2.49 13.68
C LEU A 7 -15.14 1.08 13.69
N LYS A 8 -15.34 0.52 14.88
CA LYS A 8 -15.90 -0.82 15.05
C LYS A 8 -17.36 -0.89 14.58
N ASP A 9 -18.17 0.09 14.97
CA ASP A 9 -19.60 0.14 14.66
C ASP A 9 -19.82 0.30 13.16
N ILE A 10 -19.11 1.25 12.51
CA ILE A 10 -19.15 1.44 11.05
C ILE A 10 -18.70 0.17 10.33
N ARG A 11 -17.57 -0.44 10.75
CA ARG A 11 -17.07 -1.66 10.13
C ARG A 11 -18.10 -2.81 10.19
N LEU A 12 -18.80 -2.95 11.31
CA LEU A 12 -19.83 -3.97 11.48
C LEU A 12 -21.10 -3.66 10.68
N GLN A 13 -21.52 -2.40 10.62
CA GLN A 13 -22.65 -1.96 9.78
C GLN A 13 -22.42 -2.28 8.30
N GLU A 14 -21.18 -2.10 7.84
CA GLU A 14 -20.75 -2.38 6.47
C GLU A 14 -20.45 -3.88 6.22
N ASN A 15 -20.64 -4.75 7.22
CA ASN A 15 -20.34 -6.19 7.15
C ASN A 15 -18.87 -6.51 6.77
N ILE A 16 -17.93 -5.62 7.12
CA ILE A 16 -16.51 -5.80 6.82
C ILE A 16 -15.84 -6.51 8.01
N SER A 17 -15.10 -7.60 7.79
CA SER A 17 -14.27 -8.18 8.87
C SER A 17 -13.01 -7.33 9.11
N VAL A 18 -12.41 -7.40 10.30
CA VAL A 18 -11.12 -6.72 10.56
C VAL A 18 -10.06 -7.12 9.53
N ASN A 19 -10.05 -8.39 9.12
CA ASN A 19 -9.15 -8.91 8.10
C ASN A 19 -9.44 -8.33 6.70
N ASN A 20 -10.72 -8.17 6.34
CA ASN A 20 -11.10 -7.57 5.07
C ASN A 20 -10.74 -6.09 5.04
N LEU A 21 -11.04 -5.35 6.11
CA LEU A 21 -10.65 -3.94 6.23
C LEU A 21 -9.13 -3.80 6.12
N SER A 22 -8.37 -4.71 6.74
CA SER A 22 -6.91 -4.73 6.65
C SER A 22 -6.42 -4.86 5.21
N LYS A 23 -6.97 -5.81 4.44
CA LYS A 23 -6.62 -6.00 3.02
C LYS A 23 -7.00 -4.81 2.15
N LEU A 24 -8.15 -4.19 2.42
CA LEU A 24 -8.68 -3.08 1.61
C LEU A 24 -7.98 -1.75 1.91
N SER A 25 -7.50 -1.55 3.15
CA SER A 25 -6.87 -0.30 3.63
C SER A 25 -5.34 -0.34 3.61
N GLY A 26 -4.72 -1.52 3.63
CA GLY A 26 -3.28 -1.67 3.87
C GLY A 26 -2.86 -1.46 5.34
N VAL A 27 -3.80 -1.22 6.26
CA VAL A 27 -3.53 -1.15 7.70
C VAL A 27 -3.52 -2.57 8.28
N SER A 28 -2.51 -2.93 9.07
CA SER A 28 -2.42 -4.30 9.60
C SER A 28 -3.63 -4.67 10.47
N ASN A 29 -4.10 -5.92 10.35
CA ASN A 29 -5.22 -6.47 11.12
C ASN A 29 -5.02 -6.27 12.64
N ALA A 30 -3.81 -6.54 13.14
CA ALA A 30 -3.46 -6.32 14.54
C ALA A 30 -3.57 -4.85 14.97
N TYR A 31 -3.22 -3.90 14.09
CA TYR A 31 -3.33 -2.48 14.38
C TYR A 31 -4.81 -2.02 14.42
N ILE A 32 -5.62 -2.44 13.44
CA ILE A 32 -7.07 -2.17 13.43
C ILE A 32 -7.72 -2.73 14.70
N SER A 33 -7.39 -3.98 15.07
CA SER A 33 -7.91 -4.59 16.30
C SER A 33 -7.51 -3.80 17.55
N LYS A 34 -6.27 -3.29 17.63
CA LYS A 34 -5.85 -2.46 18.76
C LYS A 34 -6.56 -1.10 18.78
N LEU A 35 -6.85 -0.50 17.63
CA LEU A 35 -7.66 0.72 17.55
C LEU A 35 -9.08 0.45 18.06
N GLU A 36 -9.78 -0.56 17.54
CA GLU A 36 -11.17 -0.87 17.92
C GLU A 36 -11.32 -1.22 19.41
N ASN A 37 -10.29 -1.79 20.03
CA ASN A 37 -10.28 -2.13 21.45
C ASN A 37 -9.72 -1.01 22.35
N ASN A 38 -9.59 0.22 21.83
CA ASN A 38 -9.07 1.39 22.56
C ASN A 38 -7.69 1.13 23.21
N LYS A 39 -6.86 0.30 22.56
CA LYS A 39 -5.47 -0.01 22.96
C LYS A 39 -4.46 0.87 22.23
N ARG A 40 -4.93 1.80 21.41
CA ARG A 40 -4.17 2.86 20.75
C ARG A 40 -4.93 4.17 20.91
N LYS A 41 -4.19 5.28 20.89
CA LYS A 41 -4.75 6.62 20.79
C LYS A 41 -5.38 6.83 19.41
N PHE A 42 -6.00 8.00 19.24
CA PHE A 42 -6.48 8.47 17.95
C PHE A 42 -5.40 8.32 16.86
N PRO A 43 -5.74 7.79 15.68
CA PRO A 43 -4.77 7.53 14.62
C PRO A 43 -4.26 8.83 13.99
N THR A 44 -3.10 8.75 13.33
CA THR A 44 -2.61 9.85 12.48
C THR A 44 -3.52 10.03 11.26
N THR A 45 -3.50 11.22 10.65
CA THR A 45 -4.24 11.52 9.42
C THR A 45 -3.97 10.50 8.30
N ARG A 46 -2.72 10.07 8.14
CA ARG A 46 -2.37 9.02 7.18
C ARG A 46 -3.11 7.71 7.47
N THR A 47 -3.13 7.26 8.72
CA THR A 47 -3.82 6.02 9.08
C THR A 47 -5.34 6.17 8.97
N LEU A 48 -5.89 7.33 9.34
CA LEU A 48 -7.29 7.67 9.11
C LEU A 48 -7.65 7.55 7.62
N PHE A 49 -6.86 8.15 6.74
CA PHE A 49 -7.06 8.07 5.29
C PHE A 49 -6.94 6.65 4.76
N LEU A 50 -5.99 5.85 5.23
CA LEU A 50 -5.89 4.44 4.85
C LEU A 50 -7.16 3.67 5.25
N LEU A 51 -7.72 3.91 6.44
CA LEU A 51 -8.99 3.29 6.84
C LEU A 51 -10.14 3.70 5.92
N LEU A 52 -10.23 4.99 5.55
CA LEU A 52 -11.22 5.50 4.59
C LEU A 52 -11.04 4.88 3.19
N VAL A 53 -9.79 4.68 2.73
CA VAL A 53 -9.50 3.91 1.50
C VAL A 53 -10.09 2.51 1.60
N GLY A 54 -9.96 1.86 2.76
CA GLY A 54 -10.56 0.54 3.00
C GLY A 54 -12.09 0.54 2.85
N PHE A 55 -12.77 1.52 3.43
CA PHE A 55 -14.23 1.69 3.31
C PHE A 55 -14.68 2.10 1.90
N LYS A 56 -13.88 2.88 1.18
CA LYS A 56 -14.17 3.26 -0.21
C LYS A 56 -14.00 2.05 -1.13
N ASN A 57 -12.90 1.31 -0.97
CA ASN A 57 -12.60 0.11 -1.76
C ASN A 57 -13.60 -1.03 -1.55
N SER A 58 -14.23 -1.15 -0.37
CA SER A 58 -15.30 -2.13 -0.17
C SER A 58 -16.57 -1.83 -0.98
N LYS A 59 -16.75 -0.58 -1.42
CA LYS A 59 -17.98 -0.10 -2.09
C LYS A 59 -17.84 0.04 -3.61
N ILE A 60 -16.62 0.10 -4.15
CA ILE A 60 -16.37 0.36 -5.58
C ILE A 60 -16.94 -0.72 -6.51
N ASN A 61 -17.05 -1.96 -6.03
CA ASN A 61 -17.60 -3.06 -6.83
C ASN A 61 -19.12 -3.19 -6.69
N ASP A 62 -19.76 -2.35 -5.87
CA ASP A 62 -21.21 -2.34 -5.71
C ASP A 62 -21.85 -1.55 -6.87
N GLN A 63 -22.36 -2.28 -7.85
CA GLN A 63 -23.02 -1.71 -9.05
C GLN A 63 -24.32 -0.96 -8.72
N SER A 64 -24.83 -1.05 -7.48
CA SER A 64 -26.05 -0.36 -7.07
C SER A 64 -25.85 1.10 -6.64
N LYS A 65 -24.60 1.55 -6.45
CA LYS A 65 -24.27 2.91 -5.99
C LYS A 65 -23.52 3.69 -7.05
N SER A 66 -23.85 4.96 -7.23
CA SER A 66 -23.06 5.86 -8.07
C SER A 66 -21.75 6.25 -7.37
N LYS A 67 -20.76 6.70 -8.14
CA LYS A 67 -19.50 7.22 -7.57
C LYS A 67 -19.75 8.37 -6.59
N GLN A 68 -20.75 9.22 -6.87
CA GLN A 68 -21.12 10.35 -6.03
C GLN A 68 -21.71 9.89 -4.69
N ASP A 69 -22.52 8.82 -4.68
CA ASP A 69 -23.08 8.26 -3.46
C ASP A 69 -21.99 7.69 -2.56
N ILE A 70 -21.03 6.97 -3.15
CA ILE A 70 -19.87 6.42 -2.42
C ILE A 70 -19.06 7.56 -1.80
N ASP A 71 -18.77 8.62 -2.57
CA ASP A 71 -18.02 9.78 -2.09
C ASP A 71 -18.74 10.49 -0.93
N GLY A 72 -20.08 10.62 -1.01
CA GLY A 72 -20.90 11.14 0.09
C GLY A 72 -20.78 10.30 1.38
N GLU A 73 -20.93 8.97 1.27
CA GLU A 73 -20.80 8.08 2.43
C GLU A 73 -19.40 8.13 3.06
N ILE A 74 -18.34 8.28 2.24
CA ILE A 74 -16.97 8.40 2.75
C ILE A 74 -16.76 9.74 3.45
N LYS A 75 -17.37 10.82 2.95
CA LYS A 75 -17.38 12.12 3.64
C LYS A 75 -18.09 12.03 4.99
N ASP A 76 -19.21 11.31 5.07
CA ASP A 76 -19.93 11.09 6.33
C ASP A 76 -19.11 10.26 7.33
N ILE A 77 -18.43 9.20 6.87
CA ILE A 77 -17.53 8.40 7.72
C ILE A 77 -16.38 9.26 8.24
N LEU A 78 -15.75 10.08 7.39
CA LEU A 78 -14.69 11.00 7.80
C LEU A 78 -15.19 11.99 8.86
N ASN A 79 -16.37 12.58 8.64
CA ASN A 79 -16.99 13.50 9.58
C ASN A 79 -17.24 12.83 10.95
N ASN A 80 -17.76 11.60 10.94
CA ASN A 80 -17.95 10.80 12.16
C ASN A 80 -16.62 10.53 12.90
N PHE A 81 -15.52 10.33 12.17
CA PHE A 81 -14.22 10.11 12.79
C PHE A 81 -13.62 11.37 13.40
N ILE A 82 -13.72 12.53 12.75
CA ILE A 82 -13.16 13.77 13.28
C ILE A 82 -13.97 14.36 14.44
N THR A 83 -15.27 14.07 14.48
CA THR A 83 -16.16 14.48 15.59
C THR A 83 -16.08 13.51 16.78
N ALA A 84 -15.20 12.50 16.72
CA ALA A 84 -14.95 11.61 17.84
C ALA A 84 -14.44 12.40 19.07
N GLU A 85 -14.82 11.93 20.25
CA GLU A 85 -14.48 12.58 21.53
C GLU A 85 -12.97 12.69 21.77
N ASP A 86 -12.21 11.75 21.25
CA ASP A 86 -10.75 11.64 21.35
C ASP A 86 -10.03 12.08 20.07
N SER A 87 -10.72 12.80 19.17
CA SER A 87 -10.11 13.38 17.97
C SER A 87 -9.19 14.54 18.31
N ASP A 88 -7.99 14.52 17.74
CA ASP A 88 -7.00 15.59 17.84
C ASP A 88 -7.03 16.52 16.59
N ILE A 89 -8.04 16.40 15.73
CA ILE A 89 -8.17 17.15 14.46
C ILE A 89 -9.12 18.35 14.65
N ASP A 90 -8.72 19.51 14.13
CA ASP A 90 -9.55 20.72 14.13
C ASP A 90 -10.71 20.59 13.12
N ASN A 91 -11.92 20.88 13.58
CA ASN A 91 -13.16 20.71 12.80
C ASN A 91 -13.39 21.85 11.79
N GLU A 92 -12.70 22.99 11.91
CA GLU A 92 -12.86 24.14 11.01
C GLU A 92 -12.38 23.86 9.57
N GLU A 93 -11.65 22.76 9.33
CA GLU A 93 -11.05 22.42 8.04
C GLU A 93 -11.58 21.11 7.41
N LEU A 94 -12.79 20.65 7.75
CA LEU A 94 -13.36 19.39 7.23
C LEU A 94 -13.33 19.30 5.70
N GLU A 95 -13.63 20.39 4.99
CA GLU A 95 -13.65 20.40 3.52
C GLU A 95 -12.24 20.22 2.93
N ASN A 96 -11.23 20.85 3.54
CA ASN A 96 -9.83 20.69 3.15
C ASN A 96 -9.37 19.25 3.40
N LEU A 97 -9.73 18.67 4.54
CA LEU A 97 -9.36 17.31 4.91
C LEU A 97 -9.98 16.26 3.97
N TYR A 98 -11.22 16.50 3.50
CA TYR A 98 -11.84 15.64 2.50
C TYR A 98 -11.18 15.75 1.13
N ASN A 99 -10.80 16.97 0.72
CA ASN A 99 -10.01 17.18 -0.50
C ASN A 99 -8.65 16.49 -0.43
N ASP A 100 -7.95 16.61 0.71
CA ASP A 100 -6.68 15.93 0.97
C ASP A 100 -6.83 14.40 0.90
N PHE A 101 -7.94 13.86 1.42
CA PHE A 101 -8.26 12.45 1.29
C PHE A 101 -8.43 12.04 -0.18
N ASN A 102 -9.14 12.83 -0.98
CA ASN A 102 -9.32 12.52 -2.40
C ASN A 102 -7.98 12.53 -3.15
N THR A 103 -7.13 13.53 -2.92
CA THR A 103 -5.77 13.55 -3.47
C THR A 103 -4.96 12.32 -3.02
N PHE A 104 -5.00 11.98 -1.73
CA PHE A 104 -4.33 10.79 -1.20
C PHE A 104 -4.84 9.48 -1.83
N TYR A 105 -6.15 9.37 -2.05
CA TYR A 105 -6.78 8.21 -2.66
C TYR A 105 -6.37 8.05 -4.13
N GLU A 106 -6.44 9.13 -4.90
CA GLU A 106 -6.01 9.14 -6.30
C GLU A 106 -4.51 8.82 -6.41
N ASP A 107 -3.64 9.38 -5.56
CA ASP A 107 -2.20 9.08 -5.55
C ASP A 107 -1.89 7.61 -5.26
N LEU A 108 -2.69 6.94 -4.41
CA LEU A 108 -2.56 5.52 -4.12
C LEU A 108 -2.91 4.65 -5.34
N HIS A 109 -3.95 5.02 -6.07
CA HIS A 109 -4.44 4.23 -7.22
C HIS A 109 -3.75 4.57 -8.54
N ASN A 110 -3.29 5.81 -8.71
CA ASN A 110 -2.45 6.24 -9.84
C ASN A 110 -1.09 5.53 -9.85
N LYS A 111 -0.64 4.97 -8.71
CA LYS A 111 0.56 4.12 -8.65
C LYS A 111 0.37 2.71 -9.21
N ILE A 112 -0.87 2.22 -9.37
CA ILE A 112 -1.16 0.88 -9.91
C ILE A 112 -1.41 0.93 -11.44
N GLY A 113 -1.74 2.11 -11.98
CA GLY A 113 -1.94 2.33 -13.41
C GLY A 113 -0.68 2.53 -14.25
N ASN A 114 0.51 2.46 -13.63
CA ASN A 114 1.77 2.69 -14.34
C ASN A 114 2.54 1.41 -14.66
N LYS A 115 2.05 0.72 -15.69
CA LYS A 115 2.99 0.15 -16.67
C LYS A 115 3.78 1.34 -17.27
N ASP A 116 5.03 1.50 -16.81
CA ASP A 116 6.10 2.26 -17.48
C ASP A 116 5.96 3.78 -17.73
N GLU A 117 5.46 4.58 -16.78
CA GLU A 117 5.61 6.06 -16.92
C GLU A 117 7.04 6.57 -16.79
N ARG A 118 7.93 5.83 -16.14
CA ARG A 118 9.36 6.18 -16.07
C ARG A 118 10.04 6.18 -17.46
N ASN A 119 9.40 5.60 -18.48
CA ASN A 119 9.90 5.47 -19.85
C ASN A 119 8.99 6.08 -20.93
N LYS A 120 7.83 6.70 -20.61
CA LYS A 120 6.91 7.22 -21.65
C LYS A 120 7.50 8.36 -22.48
N ASN A 121 8.40 9.15 -21.89
CA ASN A 121 8.86 10.40 -22.46
C ASN A 121 10.38 10.44 -22.64
N LYS A 122 10.97 9.40 -23.24
CA LYS A 122 12.43 9.32 -23.50
C LYS A 122 12.99 10.54 -24.26
N ASN A 123 12.10 11.21 -24.99
CA ASN A 123 12.35 12.36 -25.82
C ASN A 123 12.14 13.71 -25.11
N ILE A 124 11.63 13.73 -23.88
CA ILE A 124 11.39 14.98 -23.15
C ILE A 124 12.57 15.28 -22.23
N PHE A 125 13.20 16.43 -22.44
CA PHE A 125 14.21 16.99 -21.55
C PHE A 125 13.57 18.06 -20.67
N ALA A 126 13.73 17.89 -19.35
CA ALA A 126 13.25 18.84 -18.35
C ALA A 126 14.45 19.53 -17.69
N TYR A 127 14.43 20.86 -17.65
CA TYR A 127 15.45 21.66 -16.94
C TYR A 127 14.81 22.82 -16.19
N GLY A 128 15.43 23.21 -15.07
CA GLY A 128 15.05 24.41 -14.32
C GLY A 128 15.87 25.60 -14.79
N ASP A 129 15.23 26.73 -15.05
CA ASP A 129 15.93 27.99 -15.32
C ASP A 129 16.34 28.70 -14.02
N ASP A 130 17.11 29.79 -14.15
CA ASP A 130 17.55 30.61 -13.01
C ASP A 130 16.38 31.20 -12.20
N LYS A 131 15.17 31.21 -12.77
CA LYS A 131 13.93 31.64 -12.13
C LYS A 131 13.17 30.49 -11.45
N LYS A 132 13.77 29.29 -11.35
CA LYS A 132 13.18 28.06 -10.80
C LYS A 132 11.89 27.62 -11.51
N THR A 133 11.70 28.03 -12.76
CA THR A 133 10.57 27.55 -13.58
C THR A 133 10.99 26.29 -14.32
N LEU A 134 10.08 25.29 -14.37
CA LEU A 134 10.32 24.04 -15.06
C LEU A 134 10.05 24.22 -16.57
N GLN A 135 11.07 24.00 -17.39
CA GLN A 135 10.97 24.03 -18.85
C GLN A 135 11.03 22.60 -19.40
N LEU A 136 10.21 22.32 -20.43
CA LEU A 136 10.13 21.02 -21.09
C LEU A 136 10.42 21.18 -22.59
N ILE A 137 11.40 20.43 -23.10
CA ILE A 137 11.73 20.37 -24.52
C ILE A 137 11.46 18.96 -25.03
N ASN A 138 10.68 18.84 -26.10
CA ASN A 138 10.50 17.57 -26.81
C ASN A 138 11.53 17.46 -27.93
N LEU A 139 12.30 16.37 -27.93
CA LEU A 139 13.35 16.11 -28.91
C LEU A 139 12.96 14.96 -29.83
N GLU A 140 13.50 14.97 -31.04
CA GLU A 140 13.26 13.89 -32.00
C GLU A 140 13.92 12.58 -31.56
N LYS A 141 15.03 12.67 -30.82
CA LYS A 141 15.83 11.54 -30.34
C LYS A 141 15.86 11.48 -28.80
N PRO A 142 15.84 10.28 -28.20
CA PRO A 142 15.81 10.14 -26.74
C PRO A 142 17.17 10.47 -26.10
N ILE A 143 17.21 11.37 -25.11
CA ILE A 143 18.48 11.76 -24.44
C ILE A 143 18.90 10.75 -23.36
N ASN A 144 17.97 10.02 -22.76
CA ASN A 144 18.27 9.20 -21.57
C ASN A 144 18.19 7.69 -21.83
N ASP A 145 18.23 7.27 -23.10
CA ASP A 145 18.14 5.85 -23.47
C ASP A 145 19.52 5.33 -23.87
N ILE A 146 20.18 4.62 -22.95
CA ILE A 146 21.50 4.03 -23.19
C ILE A 146 21.47 3.07 -24.40
N ALA A 147 20.38 2.33 -24.59
CA ALA A 147 20.25 1.40 -25.73
C ALA A 147 20.17 2.14 -27.08
N PHE A 148 19.59 3.34 -27.09
CA PHE A 148 19.65 4.23 -28.25
C PHE A 148 21.07 4.75 -28.47
N HIS A 149 21.72 5.23 -27.40
CA HIS A 149 23.06 5.83 -27.45
C HIS A 149 24.18 4.88 -27.81
N LEU A 150 24.02 3.58 -27.54
CA LEU A 150 24.97 2.55 -27.97
C LEU A 150 24.83 2.22 -29.47
N LYS A 151 23.67 2.48 -30.08
CA LYS A 151 23.44 2.27 -31.52
C LYS A 151 23.84 3.48 -32.36
N ASP A 152 23.88 4.67 -31.77
CA ASP A 152 24.29 5.90 -32.45
C ASP A 152 25.80 5.88 -32.74
N SER A 153 26.17 6.08 -34.00
CA SER A 153 27.55 6.15 -34.47
C SER A 153 28.22 7.50 -34.18
N GLU A 154 27.43 8.55 -33.94
CA GLU A 154 27.89 9.95 -33.86
C GLU A 154 27.83 10.50 -32.41
N ASN A 155 27.70 9.64 -31.40
CA ASN A 155 27.37 10.05 -30.04
C ASN A 155 28.57 10.32 -29.12
N GLN A 156 29.66 10.84 -29.70
CA GLN A 156 30.91 11.09 -28.98
C GLN A 156 30.70 12.00 -27.76
N LYS A 157 29.75 12.95 -27.83
CA LYS A 157 29.43 13.86 -26.72
C LYS A 157 28.89 13.13 -25.48
N PHE A 158 28.15 12.04 -25.65
CA PHE A 158 27.59 11.28 -24.54
C PHE A 158 28.66 10.48 -23.78
N TYR A 159 29.74 10.12 -24.47
CA TYR A 159 30.88 9.41 -23.91
C TYR A 159 32.10 10.33 -23.73
N ASN A 160 31.89 11.60 -23.38
CA ASN A 160 32.95 12.56 -23.07
C ASN A 160 34.01 12.70 -24.19
N GLY A 161 33.57 12.70 -25.44
CA GLY A 161 34.42 12.79 -26.63
C GLY A 161 35.03 11.45 -27.09
N VAL A 162 34.73 10.34 -26.42
CA VAL A 162 35.26 9.01 -26.79
C VAL A 162 34.42 8.40 -27.92
N ILE A 163 35.10 7.97 -28.98
CA ILE A 163 34.51 7.20 -30.06
C ILE A 163 34.47 5.74 -29.63
N LEU A 164 33.27 5.19 -29.48
CA LEU A 164 33.07 3.77 -29.18
C LEU A 164 33.00 2.96 -30.47
N ASN A 165 33.84 1.92 -30.57
CA ASN A 165 33.70 0.93 -31.63
C ASN A 165 32.61 -0.11 -31.28
N ASP A 166 32.30 -1.01 -32.20
CA ASP A 166 31.25 -2.02 -31.99
C ASP A 166 31.55 -2.99 -30.84
N TYR A 167 32.83 -3.30 -30.60
CA TYR A 167 33.24 -4.13 -29.48
C TYR A 167 32.95 -3.42 -28.14
N ASP A 168 33.32 -2.15 -28.02
CA ASP A 168 33.06 -1.35 -26.81
C ASP A 168 31.55 -1.25 -26.54
N LYS A 169 30.76 -1.00 -27.59
CA LYS A 169 29.30 -0.92 -27.52
C LYS A 169 28.68 -2.23 -27.03
N ASN A 170 29.15 -3.36 -27.56
CA ASN A 170 28.69 -4.69 -27.15
C ASN A 170 29.07 -4.99 -25.70
N MET A 171 30.29 -4.67 -25.28
CA MET A 171 30.76 -4.89 -23.92
C MET A 171 29.94 -4.08 -22.90
N ILE A 172 29.66 -2.81 -23.20
CA ILE A 172 28.80 -1.97 -22.33
C ILE A 172 27.39 -2.58 -22.23
N ASN A 173 26.82 -3.03 -23.36
CA ASN A 173 25.52 -3.68 -23.37
C ASN A 173 25.51 -4.97 -22.52
N GLU A 174 26.55 -5.80 -22.62
CA GLU A 174 26.67 -7.02 -21.82
C GLU A 174 26.78 -6.75 -20.32
N ILE A 175 27.61 -5.77 -19.91
CA ILE A 175 27.75 -5.36 -18.51
C ILE A 175 26.41 -4.88 -17.95
N ILE A 176 25.70 -4.03 -18.69
CA ILE A 176 24.40 -3.51 -18.26
C ILE A 176 23.38 -4.65 -18.14
N ASN A 177 23.28 -5.51 -19.16
CA ASN A 177 22.34 -6.63 -19.14
C ASN A 177 22.66 -7.62 -18.02
N SER A 178 23.93 -7.94 -17.80
CA SER A 178 24.36 -8.81 -16.70
C SER A 178 23.95 -8.23 -15.34
N PHE A 179 24.22 -6.94 -15.11
CA PHE A 179 23.79 -6.26 -13.88
C PHE A 179 22.27 -6.30 -13.69
N LEU A 180 21.50 -6.01 -14.76
CA LEU A 180 20.03 -6.02 -14.69
C LEU A 180 19.48 -7.41 -14.42
N VAL A 181 20.01 -8.44 -15.07
CA VAL A 181 19.64 -9.84 -14.83
C VAL A 181 19.95 -10.22 -13.38
N THR A 182 21.16 -9.94 -12.89
CA THR A 182 21.54 -10.22 -11.50
C THR A 182 20.62 -9.52 -10.51
N LYS A 183 20.29 -8.25 -10.75
CA LYS A 183 19.37 -7.49 -9.88
C LYS A 183 17.97 -8.13 -9.85
N LEU A 184 17.41 -8.47 -11.02
CA LEU A 184 16.10 -9.12 -11.11
C LEU A 184 16.10 -10.49 -10.45
N SER A 185 17.18 -11.26 -10.59
CA SER A 185 17.34 -12.54 -9.91
C SER A 185 17.41 -12.38 -8.39
N GLN A 186 18.13 -11.37 -7.89
CA GLN A 186 18.17 -11.08 -6.46
C GLN A 186 16.79 -10.70 -5.92
N GLU A 187 16.06 -9.82 -6.62
CA GLU A 187 14.69 -9.44 -6.23
C GLU A 187 13.75 -10.66 -6.18
N GLN A 188 13.89 -11.64 -7.09
CA GLN A 188 13.13 -12.89 -7.06
C GLN A 188 13.48 -13.80 -5.88
N VAL A 189 14.76 -13.85 -5.50
CA VAL A 189 15.22 -14.60 -4.32
C VAL A 189 14.63 -13.98 -3.05
N ASP A 190 14.76 -12.66 -2.89
CA ASP A 190 14.25 -11.92 -1.73
C ASP A 190 12.71 -12.11 -1.59
N LEU A 191 11.97 -12.04 -2.70
CA LEU A 191 10.52 -12.30 -2.74
C LEU A 191 10.17 -13.74 -2.34
N SER A 192 11.02 -14.70 -2.69
CA SER A 192 10.81 -16.11 -2.38
C SER A 192 11.08 -16.40 -0.90
N GLU A 193 12.13 -15.79 -0.33
CA GLU A 193 12.43 -15.83 1.11
C GLU A 193 11.28 -15.21 1.94
N ASP A 194 10.72 -14.08 1.49
CA ASP A 194 9.55 -13.45 2.11
C ASP A 194 8.32 -14.37 2.11
N ILE A 195 8.08 -15.09 1.00
CA ILE A 195 6.97 -16.06 0.89
C ILE A 195 7.19 -17.24 1.84
N GLU A 196 8.40 -17.78 1.94
CA GLU A 196 8.73 -18.88 2.85
C GLU A 196 8.55 -18.46 4.32
N GLN A 197 8.99 -17.25 4.68
CA GLN A 197 8.81 -16.71 6.02
C GLN A 197 7.32 -16.53 6.35
N LEU A 198 6.51 -16.01 5.42
CA LEU A 198 5.06 -15.89 5.59
C LEU A 198 4.37 -17.26 5.75
N GLN A 199 4.82 -18.29 5.03
CA GLN A 199 4.30 -19.66 5.18
C GLN A 199 4.64 -20.25 6.55
N LYS A 200 5.85 -20.00 7.06
CA LYS A 200 6.28 -20.42 8.39
C LYS A 200 5.44 -19.75 9.49
N ASP A 201 5.29 -18.43 9.41
CA ASP A 201 4.47 -17.65 10.35
C ASP A 201 3.01 -18.12 10.35
N PHE A 202 2.46 -18.44 9.17
CA PHE A 202 1.12 -18.99 9.05
C PHE A 202 0.97 -20.38 9.68
N ASN A 203 1.97 -21.25 9.51
CA ASN A 203 1.97 -22.60 10.09
C ASN A 203 2.10 -22.57 11.62
N ASP A 204 2.93 -21.69 12.16
CA ASP A 204 3.08 -21.52 13.60
C ASP A 204 1.80 -20.96 14.23
N PHE A 205 1.17 -19.96 13.60
CA PHE A 205 -0.16 -19.49 14.00
C PHE A 205 -1.23 -20.61 14.00
N ARG A 206 -1.20 -21.49 13.00
CA ARG A 206 -2.13 -22.64 12.92
C ARG A 206 -1.88 -23.65 14.03
N LYS A 207 -0.62 -23.91 14.41
CA LYS A 207 -0.29 -24.80 15.54
C LYS A 207 -0.74 -24.21 16.87
N GLU A 208 -0.48 -22.93 17.11
CA GLU A 208 -0.90 -22.24 18.34
C GLU A 208 -2.41 -22.22 18.51
N SER A 209 -3.15 -21.90 17.45
CA SER A 209 -4.63 -21.90 17.47
C SER A 209 -5.22 -23.30 17.67
N MET A 210 -4.63 -24.35 17.10
CA MET A 210 -5.02 -25.74 17.37
C MET A 210 -4.69 -26.18 18.80
N LEU A 211 -3.53 -25.78 19.34
CA LEU A 211 -3.17 -26.01 20.73
C LEU A 211 -4.21 -25.37 21.66
N ASN A 212 -4.63 -24.15 21.36
CA ASN A 212 -5.61 -23.41 22.15
C ASN A 212 -6.99 -24.10 22.13
N LYS A 213 -7.43 -24.61 20.97
CA LYS A 213 -8.66 -25.42 20.85
C LYS A 213 -8.57 -26.75 21.62
N LYS A 214 -7.39 -27.39 21.64
CA LYS A 214 -7.13 -28.63 22.39
C LYS A 214 -7.08 -28.38 23.90
N GLN A 215 -6.47 -27.28 24.33
CA GLN A 215 -6.46 -26.82 25.72
C GLN A 215 -7.88 -26.53 26.21
N LEU A 216 -8.70 -25.81 25.45
CA LEU A 216 -10.12 -25.58 25.77
C LEU A 216 -10.92 -26.88 25.92
N LYS A 217 -10.71 -27.86 25.02
CA LYS A 217 -11.34 -29.18 25.15
C LYS A 217 -10.86 -29.95 26.38
N MET A 218 -9.57 -29.89 26.70
CA MET A 218 -9.03 -30.50 27.93
C MET A 218 -9.63 -29.87 29.19
N PHE A 219 -9.73 -28.53 29.25
CA PHE A 219 -10.39 -27.84 30.36
C PHE A 219 -11.88 -28.22 30.49
N ALA A 220 -12.60 -28.33 29.37
CA ALA A 220 -14.00 -28.74 29.38
C ALA A 220 -14.19 -30.18 29.92
N ILE A 221 -13.31 -31.11 29.52
CA ILE A 221 -13.32 -32.49 30.01
C ILE A 221 -12.97 -32.55 31.50
N GLN A 222 -11.96 -31.80 31.92
CA GLN A 222 -11.49 -31.76 33.31
C GLN A 222 -12.55 -31.18 34.25
N ASN A 223 -13.29 -30.16 33.82
CA ASN A 223 -14.43 -29.60 34.56
C ASN A 223 -15.62 -30.57 34.63
N ASN A 224 -15.91 -31.32 33.56
CA ASN A 224 -16.94 -32.37 33.58
C ASN A 224 -16.59 -33.53 34.51
N ILE A 225 -15.33 -33.92 34.59
CA ILE A 225 -14.89 -34.98 35.51
C ILE A 225 -14.93 -34.49 36.98
N GLN A 226 -14.60 -33.23 37.24
CA GLN A 226 -14.73 -32.64 38.58
C GLN A 226 -16.18 -32.47 39.03
N SER A 227 -17.11 -32.11 38.14
CA SER A 227 -18.53 -31.99 38.46
C SER A 227 -19.18 -33.36 38.75
N LEU A 228 -18.72 -34.43 38.10
CA LEU A 228 -19.14 -35.81 38.38
C LEU A 228 -18.60 -36.33 39.73
N LYS A 229 -17.40 -35.90 40.15
CA LYS A 229 -16.83 -36.26 41.47
C LYS A 229 -17.50 -35.54 42.65
N LYS A 230 -18.14 -34.37 42.44
CA LYS A 230 -18.89 -33.65 43.48
C LYS A 230 -20.34 -34.15 43.69
N LYS A 231 -20.82 -35.07 42.85
CA LYS A 231 -22.17 -35.66 42.92
C LYS A 231 -22.21 -37.06 43.56
N LYS A 232 -21.13 -37.50 44.19
CA LYS A 232 -21.08 -38.67 45.09
C LYS A 232 -20.79 -38.16 46.50
#